data_AF-A0A0K8Q5N8-F1
#
_entry.id   AF-A0A0K8Q5N8-F1
#
_cell.length_a   1.000
_cell.length_b   1.000
_cell.length_c   1.000
_cell.angle_alpha   90.00
_cell.angle_beta   90.00
_cell.angle_gamma   90.00
#
_symmetry.space_group_name_H-M   'P 1'
#
loop_
_entity.id
_entity.type
_entity.pdbx_description
1 polymer ?
#
loop_
_entity_poly.entity_id
_entity_poly.type
_entity_poly.pdbx_seq_one_letter_code
_entity_poly.pdbx_strand_id
1 'polypeptide(L)'
;MTSLTELAVLYRRREHLSVRARLSWTFGAVTALHTAVVVLLLTSTTAAGQPLALGLVLAAYLAGVKHSYDWDHIAAIDNSTRRFVAQRRDPVSIGFAFSLGHSSVVVLAGALVVSGATLIGRLMEEGNPGNLVLGLIGSGVSGLFLLMMGIFNGSAFLRAAQLYRSARTGASISLEDLETKGAVARLLARPLSRVQHPRNIFVIGFVFGLGFDTATTIGLLVMTTAASLAGVSPLALLALPFAFAAAMTLCDSLNGVAMMRMYKSALHDPRRKLGFNALITGISAGSALLVSVITLAGFLNAAFDMHDPLTLWLRSVDLATPACCWWDSCLRCGHWPPCWSGRGAARRARSLPNAEVLGQNGGMCGRYVMSRATGDLLSYFHADEAEGTAPPPSWNVAPTDDMPIIAERESDDGPERRLLIARWGLVPSWANDTKIGSRLINARSETILDKPAFRKAAVKRRALVPAEGYYEWRRHRTGRRSRTSSIQTRMTCWRLRDSMSSGRTRPFRRTIRTDGC
;
A
#
# COMPACT_ATOMS: atom_id res chain seq x y z
N MET A 1 -2.79 39.89 -1.80
CA MET A 1 -3.51 39.02 -0.84
C MET A 1 -4.39 37.97 -1.50
N THR A 2 -4.88 38.14 -2.73
CA THR A 2 -5.76 37.20 -3.45
C THR A 2 -5.13 35.83 -3.75
N SER A 3 -3.85 35.77 -4.12
CA SER A 3 -3.15 34.52 -4.50
C SER A 3 -2.97 33.53 -3.34
N LEU A 4 -2.61 34.01 -2.14
CA LEU A 4 -2.44 33.16 -0.94
C LEU A 4 -3.78 32.62 -0.44
N THR A 5 -4.86 33.40 -0.55
CA THR A 5 -6.20 32.95 -0.18
C THR A 5 -6.71 31.89 -1.16
N GLU A 6 -6.47 32.07 -2.47
CA GLU A 6 -6.80 31.04 -3.47
C GLU A 6 -5.98 29.77 -3.29
N LEU A 7 -4.67 29.88 -3.01
CA LEU A 7 -3.82 28.73 -2.66
C LEU A 7 -4.32 28.01 -1.41
N ALA A 8 -4.74 28.74 -0.37
CA ALA A 8 -5.28 28.16 0.85
C ALA A 8 -6.66 27.50 0.63
N VAL A 9 -7.47 28.01 -0.31
CA VAL A 9 -8.76 27.43 -0.69
C VAL A 9 -8.57 26.18 -1.56
N LEU A 10 -7.66 26.22 -2.55
CA LEU A 10 -7.25 25.06 -3.36
C LEU A 10 -6.67 23.95 -2.48
N TYR A 11 -5.82 24.31 -1.51
CA TYR A 11 -5.24 23.36 -0.58
C TYR A 11 -6.30 22.71 0.33
N ARG A 12 -7.28 23.48 0.85
CA ARG A 12 -8.41 22.94 1.63
C ARG A 12 -9.30 22.02 0.79
N ARG A 13 -9.49 22.32 -0.50
CA ARG A 13 -10.29 21.52 -1.42
C ARG A 13 -9.54 20.32 -2.01
N ARG A 14 -8.23 20.19 -1.77
CA ARG A 14 -7.41 19.12 -2.36
C ARG A 14 -7.93 17.72 -2.03
N GLU A 15 -8.55 17.53 -0.87
CA GLU A 15 -9.05 16.22 -0.42
C GLU A 15 -10.26 15.76 -1.26
N HIS A 16 -10.96 16.68 -1.92
CA HIS A 16 -12.04 16.41 -2.86
C HIS A 16 -11.56 16.14 -4.29
N LEU A 17 -10.29 16.38 -4.59
CA LEU A 17 -9.71 16.09 -5.91
C LEU A 17 -9.57 14.57 -6.11
N SER A 18 -9.76 14.13 -7.34
CA SER A 18 -9.53 12.72 -7.69
C SER A 18 -8.10 12.28 -7.35
N VAL A 19 -7.90 11.00 -7.02
CA VAL A 19 -6.56 10.41 -6.80
C VAL A 19 -5.62 10.73 -7.97
N ARG A 20 -6.12 10.70 -9.21
CA ARG A 20 -5.33 11.00 -10.41
C ARG A 20 -4.85 12.45 -10.45
N ALA A 21 -5.72 13.40 -10.13
CA ALA A 21 -5.35 14.81 -10.07
C ALA A 21 -4.33 15.08 -8.97
N ARG A 22 -4.46 14.43 -7.80
CA ARG A 22 -3.46 14.55 -6.72
C ARG A 22 -2.11 13.96 -7.13
N LEU A 23 -2.11 12.78 -7.79
CA LEU A 23 -0.90 12.17 -8.33
C LEU A 23 -0.23 13.10 -9.36
N SER A 24 -1.00 13.67 -10.29
CA SER A 24 -0.43 14.57 -11.30
C SER A 24 0.17 15.83 -10.69
N TRP A 25 -0.46 16.41 -9.67
CA TRP A 25 0.12 17.55 -8.95
C TRP A 25 1.40 17.19 -8.19
N THR A 26 1.42 16.04 -7.50
CA THR A 26 2.61 15.57 -6.78
C THR A 26 3.78 15.30 -7.72
N PHE A 27 3.59 14.49 -8.76
CA PHE A 27 4.66 14.20 -9.72
C PHE A 27 4.98 15.40 -10.61
N GLY A 28 4.02 16.29 -10.88
CA GLY A 28 4.28 17.56 -11.55
C GLY A 28 5.22 18.46 -10.74
N ALA A 29 5.07 18.53 -9.42
CA ALA A 29 6.00 19.25 -8.55
C ALA A 29 7.41 18.60 -8.52
N VAL A 30 7.48 17.26 -8.51
CA VAL A 30 8.76 16.53 -8.62
C VAL A 30 9.43 16.82 -9.97
N THR A 31 8.70 16.79 -11.08
CA THR A 31 9.22 17.16 -12.41
C THR A 31 9.68 18.61 -12.46
N ALA A 32 8.97 19.53 -11.79
CA ALA A 32 9.39 20.93 -11.70
C ALA A 32 10.73 21.08 -10.96
N LEU A 33 10.96 20.31 -9.88
CA LEU A 33 12.26 20.28 -9.19
C LEU A 33 13.39 19.77 -10.11
N HIS A 34 13.15 18.67 -10.86
CA HIS A 34 14.14 18.17 -11.82
C HIS A 34 14.42 19.19 -12.94
N THR A 35 13.37 19.87 -13.41
CA THR A 35 13.50 20.93 -14.43
C THR A 35 14.31 22.10 -13.89
N ALA A 36 14.11 22.49 -12.63
CA ALA A 36 14.90 23.54 -11.99
C ALA A 36 16.39 23.18 -11.93
N VAL A 37 16.74 21.93 -11.61
CA VAL A 37 18.14 21.44 -11.64
C VAL A 37 18.73 21.55 -13.05
N VAL A 38 18.00 21.11 -14.07
CA VAL A 38 18.45 21.21 -15.47
C VAL A 38 18.64 22.67 -15.87
N VAL A 39 17.70 23.56 -15.52
CA VAL A 39 17.81 24.99 -15.80
C VAL A 39 19.01 25.60 -15.11
N LEU A 40 19.26 25.30 -13.83
CA LEU A 40 20.44 25.78 -13.09
C LEU A 40 21.74 25.31 -13.75
N LEU A 41 21.81 24.06 -14.18
CA LEU A 41 22.96 23.52 -14.90
C LEU A 41 23.19 24.23 -16.24
N LEU A 42 22.15 24.36 -17.07
CA LEU A 42 22.26 25.00 -18.39
C LEU A 42 22.60 26.50 -18.31
N THR A 43 22.09 27.19 -17.29
CA THR A 43 22.35 28.62 -17.07
C THR A 43 23.72 28.88 -16.44
N SER A 44 24.32 27.88 -15.79
CA SER A 44 25.64 27.97 -15.17
C SER A 44 26.83 27.87 -16.14
N THR A 45 26.58 27.86 -17.46
CA THR A 45 27.51 27.44 -18.51
C THR A 45 28.65 28.43 -18.78
N THR A 46 29.79 28.24 -18.09
CA THR A 46 31.13 28.61 -18.58
C THR A 46 31.91 27.34 -18.95
N ALA A 47 32.67 27.36 -20.05
CA ALA A 47 33.30 26.17 -20.63
C ALA A 47 34.33 25.46 -19.71
N ALA A 48 34.97 26.21 -18.81
CA ALA A 48 35.88 25.66 -17.80
C ALA A 48 35.08 25.34 -16.52
N GLY A 49 34.82 24.06 -16.25
CA GLY A 49 34.19 23.59 -15.00
C GLY A 49 32.93 22.72 -15.16
N GLN A 50 32.38 22.61 -16.37
CA GLN A 50 31.17 21.80 -16.63
C GLN A 50 31.29 20.31 -16.26
N PRO A 51 32.40 19.61 -16.55
CA PRO A 51 32.50 18.19 -16.20
C PRO A 51 32.49 17.96 -14.68
N LEU A 52 33.17 18.83 -13.92
CA LEU A 52 33.19 18.77 -12.46
C LEU A 52 31.80 19.06 -11.89
N ALA A 53 31.13 20.11 -12.37
CA ALA A 53 29.78 20.46 -11.93
C ALA A 53 28.76 19.34 -12.21
N LEU A 54 28.82 18.72 -13.39
CA LEU A 54 27.98 17.57 -13.74
C LEU A 54 28.26 16.37 -12.83
N GLY A 55 29.53 16.05 -12.57
CA GLY A 55 29.93 14.98 -11.66
C GLY A 55 29.42 15.21 -10.23
N LEU A 56 29.52 16.44 -9.74
CA LEU A 56 29.02 16.83 -8.41
C LEU A 56 27.50 16.79 -8.32
N VAL A 57 26.78 17.26 -9.35
CA VAL A 57 25.31 17.17 -9.40
C VAL A 57 24.85 15.72 -9.46
N LEU A 58 25.52 14.87 -10.23
CA LEU A 58 25.25 13.43 -10.26
C LEU A 58 25.50 12.80 -8.88
N ALA A 59 26.61 13.13 -8.23
CA ALA A 59 26.92 12.66 -6.88
C ALA A 59 25.86 13.11 -5.87
N ALA A 60 25.43 14.38 -5.92
CA ALA A 60 24.35 14.91 -5.09
C ALA A 60 23.00 14.21 -5.35
N TYR A 61 22.69 13.94 -6.61
CA TYR A 61 21.48 13.21 -7.00
C TYR A 61 21.49 11.78 -6.45
N LEU A 62 22.61 11.05 -6.62
CA LEU A 62 22.77 9.69 -6.09
C LEU A 62 22.78 9.67 -4.57
N ALA A 63 23.37 10.67 -3.91
CA ALA A 63 23.28 10.85 -2.47
C ALA A 63 21.83 11.04 -2.01
N GLY A 64 21.02 11.82 -2.74
CA GLY A 64 19.59 11.99 -2.48
C GLY A 64 18.78 10.71 -2.68
N VAL A 65 19.10 9.91 -3.71
CA VAL A 65 18.52 8.57 -3.89
C VAL A 65 18.87 7.69 -2.69
N LYS A 66 20.16 7.58 -2.34
CA LYS A 66 20.63 6.76 -1.22
C LYS A 66 19.92 7.14 0.07
N HIS A 67 19.92 8.43 0.40
CA HIS A 67 19.31 8.97 1.62
C HIS A 67 17.81 8.68 1.70
N SER A 68 17.07 8.74 0.59
CA SER A 68 15.62 8.43 0.61
C SER A 68 15.30 6.98 1.02
N TYR A 69 16.28 6.07 0.95
CA TYR A 69 16.16 4.69 1.41
C TYR A 69 16.60 4.49 2.87
N ASP A 70 16.96 5.56 3.57
CA ASP A 70 17.27 5.48 4.98
C ASP A 70 16.05 5.00 5.79
N TRP A 71 16.35 4.26 6.85
CA TRP A 71 15.36 3.48 7.60
C TRP A 71 14.32 4.39 8.30
N ASP A 72 14.71 5.62 8.61
CA ASP A 72 13.90 6.67 9.21
C ASP A 72 12.88 7.26 8.21
N HIS A 73 13.27 7.52 6.97
CA HIS A 73 12.39 7.94 5.87
C HIS A 73 11.33 6.87 5.59
N ILE A 74 11.77 5.61 5.41
CA ILE A 74 10.87 4.48 5.16
C ILE A 74 9.89 4.30 6.32
N ALA A 75 10.38 4.32 7.57
CA ALA A 75 9.52 4.17 8.75
C ALA A 75 8.50 5.31 8.89
N ALA A 76 8.93 6.57 8.73
CA ALA A 76 8.06 7.74 8.89
C ALA A 76 6.96 7.78 7.81
N ILE A 77 7.33 7.53 6.55
CA ILE A 77 6.40 7.52 5.41
C ILE A 77 5.43 6.34 5.54
N ASP A 78 5.93 5.14 5.85
CA ASP A 78 5.09 3.95 5.99
C ASP A 78 4.01 4.14 7.06
N ASN A 79 4.46 4.51 8.25
CA ASN A 79 3.59 4.68 9.40
C ASN A 79 2.53 5.76 9.16
N SER A 80 2.94 6.89 8.58
CA SER A 80 2.01 7.95 8.21
C SER A 80 1.00 7.45 7.18
N THR A 81 1.47 6.76 6.13
CA THR A 81 0.62 6.22 5.06
C THR A 81 -0.42 5.24 5.58
N ARG A 82 0.00 4.28 6.40
CA ARG A 82 -0.87 3.29 7.04
C ARG A 82 -2.00 3.96 7.82
N ARG A 83 -1.68 4.98 8.61
CA ARG A 83 -2.67 5.70 9.40
C ARG A 83 -3.71 6.40 8.55
N PHE A 84 -3.31 7.11 7.50
CA PHE A 84 -4.26 7.78 6.61
C PHE A 84 -5.13 6.77 5.83
N VAL A 85 -4.57 5.63 5.43
CA VAL A 85 -5.33 4.54 4.80
C VAL A 85 -6.32 3.92 5.78
N ALA A 86 -5.96 3.75 7.06
CA ALA A 86 -6.88 3.27 8.11
C ALA A 86 -8.07 4.23 8.30
N GLN A 87 -7.88 5.53 8.09
CA GLN A 87 -8.94 6.55 8.08
C GLN A 87 -9.73 6.59 6.75
N ARG A 88 -9.56 5.59 5.86
CA ARG A 88 -10.17 5.51 4.52
C ARG A 88 -9.84 6.70 3.61
N ARG A 89 -8.68 7.35 3.83
CA ARG A 89 -8.17 8.40 2.96
C ARG A 89 -7.20 7.82 1.94
N ASP A 90 -6.97 8.57 0.86
CA ASP A 90 -5.97 8.27 -0.16
C ASP A 90 -4.75 9.21 0.01
N PRO A 91 -3.76 8.85 0.82
CA PRO A 91 -2.59 9.68 1.14
C PRO A 91 -1.54 9.77 0.03
N VAL A 92 -1.92 10.26 -1.14
CA VAL A 92 -1.05 10.31 -2.33
C VAL A 92 0.25 11.10 -2.13
N SER A 93 0.23 12.15 -1.30
CA SER A 93 1.33 13.11 -1.20
C SER A 93 2.13 13.00 0.11
N ILE A 94 2.03 11.91 0.87
CA ILE A 94 2.72 11.80 2.17
C ILE A 94 4.23 11.77 1.98
N GLY A 95 4.73 10.89 1.11
CA GLY A 95 6.16 10.80 0.81
C GLY A 95 6.73 12.11 0.28
N PHE A 96 6.02 12.75 -0.66
CA PHE A 96 6.37 14.08 -1.16
C PHE A 96 6.43 15.14 -0.04
N ALA A 97 5.42 15.20 0.83
CA ALA A 97 5.39 16.20 1.89
C ALA A 97 6.55 15.99 2.89
N PHE A 98 6.83 14.74 3.26
CA PHE A 98 7.94 14.39 4.15
C PHE A 98 9.29 14.81 3.57
N SER A 99 9.61 14.31 2.38
CA SER A 99 10.86 14.60 1.67
C SER A 99 11.05 16.08 1.36
N LEU A 100 9.99 16.80 1.00
CA LEU A 100 10.06 18.24 0.75
C LEU A 100 10.36 19.03 2.03
N GLY A 101 9.81 18.59 3.17
CA GLY A 101 10.16 19.14 4.49
C GLY A 101 11.63 18.96 4.79
N HIS A 102 12.13 17.72 4.70
CA HIS A 102 13.53 17.39 4.93
C HIS A 102 14.46 18.16 3.98
N SER A 103 14.17 18.10 2.68
CA SER A 103 14.96 18.74 1.63
C SER A 103 14.97 20.26 1.73
N SER A 104 13.96 20.88 2.36
CA SER A 104 13.98 22.34 2.54
C SER A 104 15.08 22.80 3.49
N VAL A 105 15.46 21.97 4.48
CA VAL A 105 16.64 22.22 5.33
C VAL A 105 17.91 22.12 4.51
N VAL A 106 18.03 21.08 3.68
CA VAL A 106 19.20 20.84 2.81
C VAL A 106 19.37 21.96 1.77
N VAL A 107 18.28 22.41 1.15
CA VAL A 107 18.28 23.53 0.20
C VAL A 107 18.64 24.84 0.88
N LEU A 108 18.09 25.11 2.07
CA LEU A 108 18.42 26.30 2.83
C LEU A 108 19.91 26.29 3.23
N ALA A 109 20.39 25.18 3.79
CA ALA A 109 21.79 24.99 4.17
C ALA A 109 22.74 25.15 2.98
N GLY A 110 22.45 24.49 1.85
CA GLY A 110 23.24 24.60 0.63
C GLY A 110 23.26 26.02 0.07
N ALA A 111 22.11 26.71 0.03
CA ALA A 111 22.04 28.10 -0.40
C ALA A 111 22.86 29.05 0.49
N LEU A 112 22.86 28.80 1.81
CA LEU A 112 23.64 29.58 2.77
C LEU A 112 25.14 29.37 2.56
N VAL A 113 25.59 28.14 2.33
CA VAL A 113 26.98 27.82 1.96
C VAL A 113 27.37 28.53 0.67
N VAL A 114 26.55 28.45 -0.38
CA VAL A 114 26.84 29.06 -1.68
C VAL A 114 26.88 30.59 -1.62
N SER A 115 26.02 31.21 -0.82
CA SER A 115 25.98 32.67 -0.65
C SER A 115 27.20 33.24 0.08
N GLY A 116 28.10 32.39 0.58
CA GLY A 116 29.26 32.84 1.35
C GLY A 116 28.85 33.53 2.66
N ALA A 117 27.68 33.19 3.21
CA ALA A 117 27.21 33.69 4.50
C ALA A 117 28.17 33.20 5.60
N THR A 118 29.27 33.92 5.81
CA THR A 118 30.35 33.59 6.75
C THR A 118 29.84 33.37 8.16
N LEU A 119 28.74 34.03 8.54
CA LEU A 119 28.07 33.84 9.82
C LEU A 119 27.44 32.45 9.97
N ILE A 120 26.85 31.90 8.90
CA ILE A 120 26.19 30.59 8.94
C ILE A 120 27.15 29.46 8.61
N GLY A 121 28.12 29.67 7.71
CA GLY A 121 29.22 28.74 7.51
C GLY A 121 29.93 28.42 8.83
N ARG A 122 30.18 29.44 9.67
CA ARG A 122 30.73 29.28 11.03
C ARG A 122 29.77 28.58 11.99
N LEU A 123 28.46 28.84 11.92
CA LEU A 123 27.46 28.16 12.75
C LEU A 123 27.29 26.68 12.38
N MET A 124 27.64 26.29 11.15
CA MET A 124 27.54 24.93 10.61
C MET A 124 28.89 24.18 10.59
N GLU A 125 30.00 24.82 10.94
CA GLU A 125 31.28 24.15 11.15
C GLU A 125 31.18 23.09 12.27
N GLU A 126 31.84 21.95 12.06
CA GLU A 126 31.92 20.89 13.07
C GLU A 126 32.54 21.44 14.36
N GLY A 127 31.83 21.29 15.49
CA GLY A 127 32.26 21.77 16.81
C GLY A 127 31.66 23.11 17.27
N ASN A 128 30.90 23.83 16.43
CA ASN A 128 30.17 25.02 16.88
C ASN A 128 28.99 24.63 17.80
N PRO A 129 28.78 25.28 18.96
CA PRO A 129 27.64 25.02 19.83
C PRO A 129 26.29 25.18 19.13
N GLY A 130 26.18 26.04 18.10
CA GLY A 130 24.96 26.18 17.32
C GLY A 130 24.59 24.94 16.50
N ASN A 131 25.57 24.32 15.83
CA ASN A 131 25.39 23.07 15.10
C ASN A 131 25.03 21.92 16.06
N LEU A 132 25.74 21.84 17.20
CA LEU A 132 25.48 20.85 18.23
C LEU A 132 24.04 20.95 18.78
N VAL A 133 23.58 22.16 19.13
CA VAL A 133 22.22 22.36 19.63
C VAL A 133 21.17 22.00 18.59
N LEU A 134 21.37 22.40 17.32
CA LEU A 134 20.42 22.11 16.25
C LEU A 134 20.34 20.60 15.95
N GLY A 135 21.49 19.93 15.90
CA GLY A 135 21.60 18.48 15.75
C GLY A 135 21.00 17.73 16.93
N LEU A 136 21.22 18.18 18.17
CA LEU A 136 20.62 17.58 19.37
C LEU A 136 19.09 17.70 19.37
N ILE A 137 18.55 18.86 18.96
CA ILE A 137 17.09 19.04 18.83
C ILE A 137 16.53 18.12 17.75
N GLY A 138 17.15 18.09 16.56
CA GLY A 138 16.67 17.29 15.44
C GLY A 138 16.75 15.78 15.71
N SER A 139 17.90 15.28 16.20
CA SER A 139 18.10 13.87 16.56
C SER A 139 17.21 13.45 17.74
N GLY A 140 17.08 14.29 18.78
CA GLY A 140 16.23 14.03 19.94
C GLY A 140 14.75 13.93 19.57
N VAL A 141 14.23 14.90 18.80
CA VAL A 141 12.82 14.89 18.38
C VAL A 141 12.53 13.77 17.40
N SER A 142 13.42 13.50 16.43
CA SER A 142 13.24 12.45 15.43
C SER A 142 13.36 11.05 16.05
N GLY A 143 14.35 10.84 16.94
CA GLY A 143 14.53 9.61 17.70
C GLY A 143 13.33 9.30 18.59
N LEU A 144 12.82 10.31 19.32
CA LEU A 144 11.61 10.13 20.14
C LEU A 144 10.36 9.85 19.29
N PHE A 145 10.22 10.51 18.14
CA PHE A 145 9.12 10.26 17.21
C PHE A 145 9.15 8.83 16.66
N LEU A 146 10.32 8.35 16.22
CA LEU A 146 10.49 6.98 15.72
C LEU A 146 10.26 5.95 16.84
N LEU A 147 10.75 6.22 18.06
CA LEU A 147 10.50 5.36 19.21
C LEU A 147 8.99 5.23 19.46
N MET A 148 8.28 6.37 19.48
CA MET A 148 6.84 6.43 19.67
C MET A 148 6.09 5.64 18.60
N MET A 149 6.45 5.81 17.33
CA MET A 149 5.80 5.12 16.22
C MET A 149 6.15 3.63 16.16
N GLY A 150 7.39 3.28 16.49
CA GLY A 150 7.87 1.90 16.59
C GLY A 150 7.15 1.13 17.70
N ILE A 151 6.99 1.71 18.89
CA ILE A 151 6.22 1.11 19.99
C ILE A 151 4.74 0.94 19.61
N PHE A 152 4.13 1.98 19.01
CA PHE A 152 2.73 1.91 18.56
C PHE A 152 2.51 0.79 17.54
N ASN A 153 3.29 0.77 16.47
CA ASN A 153 3.17 -0.22 15.40
C ASN A 153 3.62 -1.61 15.84
N GLY A 154 4.64 -1.72 16.68
CA GLY A 154 5.10 -2.97 17.27
C GLY A 154 4.01 -3.62 18.12
N SER A 155 3.29 -2.83 18.93
CA SER A 155 2.15 -3.35 19.71
C SER A 155 1.01 -3.85 18.83
N ALA A 156 0.70 -3.16 17.73
CA ALA A 156 -0.28 -3.59 16.75
C ALA A 156 0.16 -4.86 16.00
N PHE A 157 1.45 -4.94 15.64
CA PHE A 157 2.04 -6.11 14.98
C PHE A 157 2.02 -7.34 15.87
N LEU A 158 2.47 -7.23 17.12
CA LEU A 158 2.50 -8.36 18.07
C LEU A 158 1.10 -8.93 18.27
N ARG A 159 0.09 -8.07 18.40
CA ARG A 159 -1.31 -8.48 18.54
C ARG A 159 -1.84 -9.14 17.26
N ALA A 160 -1.54 -8.59 16.09
CA ALA A 160 -1.90 -9.20 14.81
C ALA A 160 -1.20 -10.57 14.62
N ALA A 161 0.06 -10.70 15.03
CA ALA A 161 0.81 -11.95 14.97
C ALA A 161 0.31 -13.01 15.96
N GLN A 162 -0.16 -12.59 17.15
CA GLN A 162 -0.83 -13.45 18.12
C GLN A 162 -2.16 -13.96 17.57
N LEU A 163 -3.01 -13.06 17.04
CA LEU A 163 -4.29 -13.42 16.43
C LEU A 163 -4.12 -14.32 15.20
N TYR A 164 -3.10 -14.09 14.37
CA TYR A 164 -2.77 -14.96 13.25
C TYR A 164 -2.40 -16.37 13.71
N ARG A 165 -1.62 -16.48 14.80
CA ARG A 165 -1.29 -17.77 15.43
C ARG A 165 -2.55 -18.47 15.98
N SER A 166 -3.42 -17.74 16.68
CA SER A 166 -4.69 -18.27 17.22
C SER A 166 -5.71 -18.65 16.14
N ALA A 167 -5.68 -18.00 14.98
CA ALA A 167 -6.53 -18.36 13.85
C ALA A 167 -6.10 -19.65 13.15
N ARG A 168 -4.79 -19.96 13.15
CA ARG A 168 -4.29 -21.26 12.69
C ARG A 168 -4.76 -22.40 13.59
N THR A 169 -5.04 -22.13 14.86
CA THR A 169 -5.61 -23.09 15.81
C THR A 169 -7.15 -23.11 15.82
N GLY A 170 -7.81 -22.47 14.85
CA GLY A 170 -9.27 -22.56 14.67
C GLY A 170 -10.11 -21.50 15.40
N ALA A 171 -9.50 -20.50 16.05
CA ALA A 171 -10.25 -19.45 16.74
C ALA A 171 -10.95 -18.48 15.76
N SER A 172 -12.18 -18.08 16.08
CA SER A 172 -12.90 -17.04 15.33
C SER A 172 -12.36 -15.65 15.69
N ILE A 173 -11.68 -14.99 14.75
CA ILE A 173 -11.22 -13.59 14.90
C ILE A 173 -12.40 -12.65 14.65
N SER A 174 -12.69 -11.75 15.59
CA SER A 174 -13.58 -10.60 15.36
C SER A 174 -12.78 -9.39 14.85
N LEU A 175 -13.40 -8.50 14.07
CA LEU A 175 -12.78 -7.24 13.62
C LEU A 175 -12.36 -6.34 14.80
N GLU A 176 -13.00 -6.52 15.95
CA GLU A 176 -12.81 -5.74 17.17
C GLU A 176 -11.59 -6.19 17.99
N ASP A 177 -11.04 -7.37 17.68
CA ASP A 177 -9.78 -7.89 18.24
C ASP A 177 -8.55 -7.28 17.55
N LEU A 178 -8.72 -6.85 16.30
CA LEU A 178 -7.69 -6.20 15.46
C LEU A 178 -7.48 -4.73 15.83
N GLU A 179 -8.39 -4.11 16.58
CA GLU A 179 -8.22 -2.75 17.08
C GLU A 179 -7.11 -2.70 18.14
N THR A 180 -6.20 -1.73 17.98
CA THR A 180 -5.10 -1.51 18.92
C THR A 180 -5.65 -1.00 20.25
N LYS A 181 -5.92 -1.91 21.18
CA LYS A 181 -6.40 -1.62 22.54
C LYS A 181 -5.23 -1.69 23.53
N GLY A 182 -5.12 -0.72 24.46
CA GLY A 182 -4.11 -0.77 25.52
C GLY A 182 -3.71 0.59 26.11
N ALA A 183 -2.82 0.56 27.10
CA ALA A 183 -2.24 1.77 27.71
C ALA A 183 -1.39 2.56 26.70
N VAL A 184 -0.61 1.87 25.86
CA VAL A 184 0.18 2.46 24.76
C VAL A 184 -0.72 3.18 23.77
N ALA A 185 -1.80 2.53 23.30
CA ALA A 185 -2.74 3.15 22.37
C ALA A 185 -3.40 4.41 22.98
N ARG A 186 -3.73 4.39 24.29
CA ARG A 186 -4.29 5.56 25.00
C ARG A 186 -3.29 6.70 25.18
N LEU A 187 -2.05 6.37 25.57
CA LEU A 187 -0.96 7.35 25.74
C LEU A 187 -0.63 8.04 24.41
N LEU A 188 -0.60 7.27 23.33
CA LEU A 188 -0.18 7.74 22.01
C LEU A 188 -1.34 8.30 21.17
N ALA A 189 -2.60 8.07 21.54
CA ALA A 189 -3.76 8.57 20.81
C ALA A 189 -3.77 10.11 20.65
N ARG A 190 -3.42 10.87 21.71
CA ARG A 190 -3.42 12.34 21.70
C ARG A 190 -2.30 12.97 20.85
N PRO A 191 -1.02 12.59 20.99
CA PRO A 191 0.03 13.15 20.14
C PRO A 191 -0.19 12.75 18.67
N LEU A 192 -0.59 11.50 18.41
CA LEU A 192 -0.90 11.07 17.06
C LEU A 192 -2.07 11.88 16.51
N SER A 193 -3.20 12.06 17.22
CA SER A 193 -4.40 12.73 16.68
C SER A 193 -4.17 14.11 16.08
N ARG A 194 -3.06 14.79 16.40
CA ARG A 194 -2.63 16.06 15.79
C ARG A 194 -2.17 15.96 14.34
N VAL A 195 -1.68 14.80 13.88
CA VAL A 195 -1.24 14.58 12.48
C VAL A 195 -2.45 14.19 11.62
N GLN A 196 -3.17 15.19 11.10
CA GLN A 196 -4.42 14.98 10.33
C GLN A 196 -4.33 15.40 8.86
N HIS A 197 -3.28 16.14 8.49
CA HIS A 197 -3.10 16.63 7.12
C HIS A 197 -1.65 16.46 6.68
N PRO A 198 -1.37 16.30 5.38
CA PRO A 198 -0.01 16.16 4.89
C PRO A 198 0.92 17.36 5.12
N ARG A 199 0.40 18.56 5.42
CA ARG A 199 1.24 19.67 5.93
C ARG A 199 1.94 19.33 7.25
N ASN A 200 1.30 18.51 8.09
CA ASN A 200 1.88 18.10 9.37
C ASN A 200 3.04 17.13 9.10
N ILE A 201 2.97 16.35 8.02
CA ILE A 201 4.06 15.50 7.55
C ILE A 201 5.24 16.32 7.03
N PHE A 202 4.98 17.44 6.34
CA PHE A 202 6.03 18.38 5.96
C PHE A 202 6.81 18.91 7.17
N VAL A 203 6.10 19.31 8.24
CA VAL A 203 6.75 19.77 9.47
C VAL A 203 7.59 18.66 10.11
N ILE A 204 7.08 17.42 10.13
CA ILE A 204 7.85 16.27 10.62
C ILE A 204 9.12 16.08 9.77
N GLY A 205 9.00 16.11 8.45
CA GLY A 205 10.15 16.02 7.55
C GLY A 205 11.16 17.14 7.76
N PHE A 206 10.70 18.37 7.99
CA PHE A 206 11.57 19.52 8.31
C PHE A 206 12.37 19.27 9.59
N VAL A 207 11.71 18.80 10.66
CA VAL A 207 12.39 18.48 11.93
C VAL A 207 13.39 17.33 11.76
N PHE A 208 13.07 16.33 10.94
CA PHE A 208 14.03 15.28 10.55
C PHE A 208 15.23 15.85 9.80
N GLY A 209 15.01 16.83 8.92
CA GLY A 209 16.09 17.54 8.22
C GLY A 209 17.00 18.34 9.16
N LEU A 210 16.48 18.88 10.27
CA LEU A 210 17.27 19.61 11.27
C LEU A 210 18.24 18.73 12.05
N GLY A 211 18.03 17.41 12.09
CA GLY A 211 18.92 16.49 12.80
C GLY A 211 20.32 16.43 12.18
N PHE A 212 20.48 16.81 10.91
CA PHE A 212 21.73 16.64 10.15
C PHE A 212 22.35 15.22 10.28
N ASP A 213 21.56 14.22 10.69
CA ASP A 213 21.99 12.90 11.16
C ASP A 213 22.49 11.96 10.04
N THR A 214 22.82 12.50 8.87
CA THR A 214 23.18 11.69 7.71
C THR A 214 24.46 12.17 7.05
N ALA A 215 25.41 11.24 6.93
CA ALA A 215 26.69 11.45 6.25
C ALA A 215 26.51 11.97 4.80
N THR A 216 25.37 11.68 4.17
CA THR A 216 24.97 12.19 2.85
C THR A 216 24.70 13.69 2.87
N THR A 217 24.00 14.22 3.88
CA THR A 217 23.70 15.66 3.98
C THR A 217 24.95 16.47 4.34
N ILE A 218 25.75 15.98 5.30
CA ILE A 218 27.04 16.60 5.65
C ILE A 218 28.00 16.53 4.45
N GLY A 219 28.10 15.36 3.82
CA GLY A 219 28.93 15.15 2.63
C GLY A 219 28.53 16.08 1.48
N LEU A 220 27.24 16.33 1.28
CA LEU A 220 26.75 17.28 0.28
C LEU A 220 27.22 18.71 0.56
N LEU A 221 27.13 19.16 1.81
CA LEU A 221 27.58 20.51 2.20
C LEU A 221 29.09 20.66 2.07
N VAL A 222 29.86 19.65 2.50
CA VAL A 222 31.33 19.61 2.34
C VAL A 222 31.73 19.63 0.86
N MET A 223 31.07 18.83 0.02
CA MET A 223 31.29 18.85 -1.44
C MET A 223 30.95 20.22 -2.03
N THR A 224 29.88 20.87 -1.59
CA THR A 224 29.47 22.20 -2.05
C THR A 224 30.54 23.25 -1.69
N THR A 225 31.05 23.21 -0.46
CA THR A 225 32.14 24.09 -0.01
C THR A 225 33.42 23.86 -0.81
N ALA A 226 33.85 22.61 -0.98
CA ALA A 226 35.06 22.26 -1.72
C ALA A 226 34.96 22.70 -3.20
N ALA A 227 33.80 22.51 -3.82
CA ALA A 227 33.54 22.91 -5.20
C ALA A 227 33.51 24.45 -5.37
N SER A 228 33.02 25.18 -4.36
CA SER A 228 33.11 26.65 -4.32
C SER A 228 34.56 27.13 -4.34
N LEU A 229 35.42 26.50 -3.53
CA LEU A 229 36.86 26.80 -3.52
C LEU A 229 37.56 26.43 -4.84
N ALA A 230 37.07 25.42 -5.55
CA ALA A 230 37.54 25.03 -6.88
C ALA A 230 37.05 25.95 -8.02
N GLY A 231 36.30 27.02 -7.70
CA GLY A 231 35.84 28.01 -8.68
C GLY A 231 34.59 27.60 -9.47
N VAL A 232 33.83 26.59 -9.01
CA VAL A 232 32.54 26.24 -9.62
C VAL A 232 31.55 27.39 -9.40
N SER A 233 30.77 27.74 -10.45
CA SER A 233 29.86 28.88 -10.36
C SER A 233 28.81 28.70 -9.24
N PRO A 234 28.44 29.77 -8.52
CA PRO A 234 27.41 29.70 -7.48
C PRO A 234 26.09 29.12 -7.98
N LEU A 235 25.73 29.38 -9.23
CA LEU A 235 24.51 28.87 -9.85
C LEU A 235 24.56 27.35 -10.07
N ALA A 236 25.72 26.81 -10.49
CA ALA A 236 25.95 25.36 -10.55
C ALA A 236 25.95 24.73 -9.16
N LEU A 237 26.51 25.41 -8.15
CA LEU A 237 26.52 24.92 -6.78
C LEU A 237 25.11 24.85 -6.18
N LEU A 238 24.23 25.81 -6.50
CA LEU A 238 22.81 25.71 -6.14
C LEU A 238 22.12 24.51 -6.77
N ALA A 239 22.60 23.98 -7.91
CA ALA A 239 22.02 22.78 -8.50
C ALA A 239 22.20 21.53 -7.62
N LEU A 240 23.23 21.46 -6.77
CA LEU A 240 23.51 20.31 -5.89
C LEU A 240 22.37 20.01 -4.90
N PRO A 241 21.98 20.93 -4.00
CA PRO A 241 20.90 20.66 -3.04
C PRO A 241 19.53 20.50 -3.73
N PHE A 242 19.30 21.14 -4.86
CA PHE A 242 18.09 20.90 -5.66
C PHE A 242 18.10 19.51 -6.32
N ALA A 243 19.25 19.00 -6.76
CA ALA A 243 19.38 17.65 -7.31
C ALA A 243 19.15 16.58 -6.24
N PHE A 244 19.73 16.78 -5.05
CA PHE A 244 19.47 15.96 -3.88
C PHE A 244 17.96 15.94 -3.54
N ALA A 245 17.33 17.13 -3.47
CA ALA A 245 15.91 17.26 -3.20
C ALA A 245 15.03 16.61 -4.28
N ALA A 246 15.39 16.76 -5.56
CA ALA A 246 14.68 16.18 -6.69
C ALA A 246 14.70 14.64 -6.63
N ALA A 247 15.87 14.05 -6.40
CA ALA A 247 16.03 12.60 -6.23
C ALA A 247 15.24 12.07 -5.03
N MET A 248 15.41 12.69 -3.85
CA MET A 248 14.75 12.25 -2.62
C MET A 248 13.23 12.36 -2.74
N THR A 249 12.71 13.49 -3.23
CA THR A 249 11.26 13.68 -3.37
C THR A 249 10.64 12.72 -4.39
N LEU A 250 11.37 12.31 -5.42
CA LEU A 250 10.92 11.28 -6.36
C LEU A 250 10.80 9.91 -5.65
N CYS A 251 11.88 9.45 -5.02
CA CYS A 251 11.93 8.14 -4.37
C CYS A 251 10.91 8.03 -3.23
N ASP A 252 10.83 9.03 -2.35
CA ASP A 252 9.90 9.04 -1.23
C ASP A 252 8.45 9.13 -1.69
N SER A 253 8.17 9.88 -2.77
CA SER A 253 6.83 9.91 -3.38
C SER A 253 6.42 8.56 -3.95
N LEU A 254 7.35 7.87 -4.64
CA LEU A 254 7.12 6.53 -5.17
C LEU A 254 6.86 5.54 -4.04
N ASN A 255 7.67 5.58 -2.97
CA ASN A 255 7.50 4.79 -1.76
C ASN A 255 6.11 5.01 -1.15
N GLY A 256 5.73 6.27 -0.89
CA GLY A 256 4.43 6.61 -0.29
C GLY A 256 3.23 6.14 -1.14
N VAL A 257 3.31 6.26 -2.47
CA VAL A 257 2.27 5.76 -3.38
C VAL A 257 2.20 4.23 -3.40
N ALA A 258 3.36 3.56 -3.37
CA ALA A 258 3.44 2.10 -3.29
C ALA A 258 2.80 1.59 -1.99
N MET A 259 3.20 2.15 -0.85
CA MET A 259 2.64 1.80 0.47
C MET A 259 1.14 2.05 0.54
N MET A 260 0.66 3.18 0.00
CA MET A 260 -0.78 3.47 -0.06
C MET A 260 -1.54 2.39 -0.84
N ARG A 261 -1.04 1.99 -2.02
CA ARG A 261 -1.68 0.95 -2.84
C ARG A 261 -1.68 -0.40 -2.15
N MET A 262 -0.60 -0.74 -1.48
CA MET A 262 -0.46 -2.00 -0.73
C MET A 262 -1.45 -2.05 0.44
N TYR A 263 -1.52 -1.02 1.27
CA TYR A 263 -2.48 -0.97 2.39
C TYR A 263 -3.93 -0.83 1.95
N LYS A 264 -4.21 -0.10 0.87
CA LYS A 264 -5.57 -0.04 0.33
C LYS A 264 -6.01 -1.39 -0.20
N SER A 265 -5.12 -2.13 -0.85
CA SER A 265 -5.40 -3.49 -1.30
C SER A 265 -5.62 -4.45 -0.14
N ALA A 266 -4.92 -4.27 0.98
CA ALA A 266 -5.11 -5.03 2.21
C ALA A 266 -6.52 -4.92 2.82
N LEU A 267 -7.15 -3.74 2.71
CA LEU A 267 -8.50 -3.53 3.22
C LEU A 267 -9.57 -4.35 2.46
N HIS A 268 -9.28 -4.74 1.21
CA HIS A 268 -10.22 -5.47 0.37
C HIS A 268 -10.12 -7.00 0.53
N ASP A 269 -8.95 -7.52 0.92
CA ASP A 269 -8.74 -8.96 1.20
C ASP A 269 -7.83 -9.17 2.43
N PRO A 270 -8.38 -9.00 3.66
CA PRO A 270 -7.60 -9.05 4.90
C PRO A 270 -6.96 -10.41 5.16
N ARG A 271 -7.55 -11.51 4.68
CA ARG A 271 -7.10 -12.89 4.99
C ARG A 271 -5.94 -13.34 4.12
N ARG A 272 -5.92 -13.03 2.81
CA ARG A 272 -4.76 -13.33 1.94
C ARG A 272 -3.57 -12.42 2.23
N LYS A 273 -3.80 -11.19 2.71
CA LYS A 273 -2.72 -10.20 2.93
C LYS A 273 -2.30 -10.02 4.38
N LEU A 274 -2.88 -10.75 5.34
CA LEU A 274 -2.51 -10.61 6.76
C LEU A 274 -1.03 -10.88 7.00
N GLY A 275 -0.48 -11.96 6.41
CA GLY A 275 0.93 -12.32 6.57
C GLY A 275 1.89 -11.31 5.96
N PHE A 276 1.61 -10.83 4.74
CA PHE A 276 2.41 -9.83 4.05
C PHE A 276 2.33 -8.45 4.73
N ASN A 277 1.14 -8.03 5.16
CA ASN A 277 1.00 -6.78 5.92
C ASN A 277 1.64 -6.90 7.28
N ALA A 278 1.50 -8.03 7.98
CA ALA A 278 2.18 -8.26 9.24
C ALA A 278 3.69 -8.18 9.03
N LEU A 279 4.24 -8.85 8.00
CA LEU A 279 5.66 -8.78 7.66
C LEU A 279 6.13 -7.33 7.45
N ILE A 280 5.43 -6.54 6.62
CA ILE A 280 5.79 -5.15 6.36
C ILE A 280 5.64 -4.27 7.61
N THR A 281 4.58 -4.49 8.40
CA THR A 281 4.39 -3.78 9.68
C THR A 281 5.50 -4.13 10.66
N GLY A 282 5.92 -5.40 10.68
CA GLY A 282 7.01 -5.88 11.51
C GLY A 282 8.36 -5.30 11.09
N ILE A 283 8.64 -5.28 9.78
CA ILE A 283 9.85 -4.65 9.22
C ILE A 283 9.86 -3.15 9.56
N SER A 284 8.76 -2.43 9.33
CA SER A 284 8.66 -0.99 9.61
C SER A 284 8.70 -0.65 11.11
N ALA A 285 8.08 -1.47 11.96
CA ALA A 285 8.14 -1.28 13.41
C ALA A 285 9.53 -1.61 13.95
N GLY A 286 10.13 -2.70 13.48
CA GLY A 286 11.48 -3.12 13.82
C GLY A 286 12.53 -2.10 13.38
N SER A 287 12.41 -1.58 12.15
CA SER A 287 13.27 -0.52 11.62
C SER A 287 13.18 0.75 12.48
N ALA A 288 11.96 1.21 12.76
CA ALA A 288 11.72 2.40 13.58
C ALA A 288 12.32 2.27 14.98
N LEU A 289 12.13 1.11 15.64
CA LEU A 289 12.69 0.85 16.97
C LEU A 289 14.21 0.81 16.93
N LEU A 290 14.80 0.08 15.98
CA LEU A 290 16.25 -0.01 15.83
C LEU A 290 16.88 1.37 15.63
N VAL A 291 16.38 2.15 14.67
CA VAL A 291 16.86 3.50 14.39
C VAL A 291 16.67 4.39 15.61
N SER A 292 15.51 4.34 16.26
CA SER A 292 15.26 5.18 17.44
C SER A 292 16.24 4.91 18.58
N VAL A 293 16.64 3.66 18.79
CA VAL A 293 17.63 3.30 19.82
C VAL A 293 19.00 3.86 19.44
N ILE A 294 19.42 3.73 18.17
CA ILE A 294 20.70 4.25 17.69
C ILE A 294 20.73 5.77 17.77
N THR A 295 19.70 6.45 17.26
CA THR A 295 19.60 7.92 17.29
C THR A 295 19.56 8.47 18.72
N LEU A 296 18.77 7.85 19.61
CA LEU A 296 18.71 8.29 21.01
C LEU A 296 20.01 8.00 21.77
N ALA A 297 20.69 6.89 21.47
CA ALA A 297 22.01 6.62 22.02
C ALA A 297 23.03 7.66 21.56
N GLY A 298 23.02 8.04 20.28
CA GLY A 298 23.84 9.12 19.74
C GLY A 298 23.54 10.48 20.39
N PHE A 299 22.25 10.79 20.58
CA PHE A 299 21.81 11.98 21.32
C PHE A 299 22.33 11.99 22.76
N LEU A 300 22.18 10.89 23.50
CA LEU A 300 22.63 10.80 24.89
C LEU A 300 24.14 10.91 25.01
N ASN A 301 24.88 10.29 24.08
CA ASN A 301 26.33 10.41 23.99
C ASN A 301 26.74 11.89 23.79
N ALA A 302 26.15 12.57 22.81
CA ALA A 302 26.45 13.96 22.51
C ALA A 302 25.98 14.96 23.58
N ALA A 303 24.88 14.67 24.29
CA ALA A 303 24.32 15.54 25.32
C ALA A 303 25.03 15.42 26.68
N PHE A 304 25.52 14.23 27.03
CA PHE A 304 26.10 13.92 28.34
C PHE A 304 27.60 13.59 28.30
N ASP A 305 28.24 13.72 27.14
CA ASP A 305 29.67 13.42 26.92
C ASP A 305 30.06 12.01 27.42
N MET A 306 29.17 11.03 27.17
CA MET A 306 29.38 9.66 27.64
C MET A 306 30.44 8.97 26.78
N HIS A 307 31.52 8.49 27.41
CA HIS A 307 32.61 7.79 26.73
C HIS A 307 32.49 6.26 26.85
N ASP A 308 31.28 5.74 27.06
CA ASP A 308 31.09 4.32 27.27
C ASP A 308 31.25 3.50 25.97
N PRO A 309 31.81 2.27 26.04
CA PRO A 309 32.07 1.45 24.86
C PRO A 309 30.82 1.11 24.05
N LEU A 310 29.64 1.08 24.69
CA LEU A 310 28.38 0.71 24.07
C LEU A 310 27.83 1.84 23.21
N THR A 311 27.84 3.09 23.69
CA THR A 311 27.41 4.25 22.89
C THR A 311 28.40 4.56 21.78
N LEU A 312 29.70 4.38 21.98
CA LEU A 312 30.70 4.50 20.91
C LEU A 312 30.53 3.43 19.83
N TRP A 313 30.21 2.18 20.22
CA TRP A 313 29.89 1.12 19.28
C TRP A 313 28.58 1.39 18.54
N LEU A 314 27.52 1.84 19.22
CA LEU A 314 26.25 2.19 18.58
C LEU A 314 26.41 3.34 17.57
N ARG A 315 27.31 4.30 17.83
CA ARG A 315 27.62 5.40 16.91
C ARG A 315 28.37 4.94 15.66
N SER A 316 29.14 3.85 15.73
CA SER A 316 29.86 3.30 14.58
C SER A 316 28.99 2.43 13.67
N VAL A 317 27.76 2.10 14.10
CA VAL A 317 26.77 1.42 13.27
C VAL A 317 26.21 2.41 12.23
N ASP A 318 26.82 2.44 11.05
CA ASP A 318 26.30 3.20 9.91
C ASP A 318 25.03 2.53 9.36
N LEU A 319 23.89 3.15 9.66
CA LEU A 319 22.54 2.77 9.20
C LEU A 319 22.39 2.82 7.67
N ALA A 320 23.31 3.48 6.94
CA ALA A 320 23.32 3.51 5.49
C ALA A 320 23.95 2.25 4.86
N THR A 321 24.79 1.51 5.60
CA THR A 321 25.48 0.30 5.11
C THR A 321 24.51 -0.83 4.73
N PRO A 322 23.48 -1.16 5.54
CA PRO A 322 22.48 -2.16 5.17
C PRO A 322 21.65 -1.76 3.96
N ALA A 323 21.36 -0.47 3.77
CA ALA A 323 20.68 0.04 2.58
C ALA A 323 21.55 -0.13 1.32
N CYS A 324 22.86 0.13 1.43
CA CYS A 324 23.84 -0.18 0.39
C CYS A 324 23.94 -1.68 0.09
N CYS A 325 23.98 -2.56 1.11
CA CYS A 325 24.00 -4.02 0.93
C CYS A 325 22.72 -4.56 0.30
N TRP A 326 21.56 -3.97 0.64
CA TRP A 326 20.28 -4.30 0.05
C TRP A 326 20.20 -3.85 -1.42
N TRP A 327 20.68 -2.63 -1.71
CA TRP A 327 20.81 -2.10 -3.07
C TRP A 327 21.72 -2.98 -3.95
N ASP A 328 22.88 -3.34 -3.43
CA ASP A 328 23.85 -4.23 -4.07
C ASP A 328 23.27 -5.63 -4.31
N SER A 329 22.47 -6.14 -3.38
CA SER A 329 21.76 -7.42 -3.52
C SER A 329 20.65 -7.33 -4.56
N CYS A 330 19.90 -6.24 -4.61
CA CYS A 330 18.86 -6.01 -5.62
C CYS A 330 19.45 -5.84 -7.04
N LEU A 331 20.57 -5.13 -7.17
CA LEU A 331 21.29 -4.97 -8.43
C LEU A 331 21.93 -6.28 -8.89
N ARG A 332 22.55 -7.06 -7.99
CA ARG A 332 23.15 -8.36 -8.32
C ARG A 332 22.13 -9.44 -8.66
N CYS A 333 20.97 -9.44 -8.01
CA CYS A 333 19.94 -10.45 -8.25
C CYS A 333 19.08 -10.17 -9.49
N GLY A 334 19.14 -8.97 -10.09
CA GLY A 334 18.29 -8.59 -11.23
C GLY A 334 16.78 -8.65 -10.96
N HIS A 335 16.38 -8.91 -9.71
CA HIS A 335 15.01 -9.11 -9.28
C HIS A 335 14.57 -7.89 -8.47
N TRP A 336 13.92 -6.95 -9.15
CA TRP A 336 12.93 -6.09 -8.50
C TRP A 336 11.87 -7.01 -7.87
N PRO A 337 11.31 -6.73 -6.66
CA PRO A 337 10.26 -7.57 -6.08
C PRO A 337 9.15 -7.86 -7.11
N PRO A 338 8.86 -9.15 -7.39
CA PRO A 338 7.96 -9.56 -8.45
C PRO A 338 6.51 -9.29 -8.02
N CYS A 339 6.03 -8.07 -8.30
CA CYS A 339 4.61 -7.70 -8.21
C CYS A 339 4.32 -6.50 -9.11
N TRP A 340 4.80 -6.52 -10.35
CA TRP A 340 4.60 -5.46 -11.33
C TRP A 340 4.11 -6.05 -12.66
N SER A 341 2.95 -6.69 -12.65
CA SER A 341 2.16 -6.92 -13.87
C SER A 341 0.77 -6.29 -13.72
N GLY A 342 0.75 -4.95 -13.78
CA GLY A 342 -0.46 -4.20 -14.05
C GLY A 342 -0.75 -4.19 -15.55
N ARG A 343 -1.77 -4.93 -15.99
CA ARG A 343 -2.50 -4.60 -17.22
C ARG A 343 -4.00 -4.50 -16.94
N GLY A 344 -4.57 -3.33 -17.27
CA GLY A 344 -6.01 -3.07 -17.37
C GLY A 344 -6.65 -2.37 -16.17
N ALA A 345 -6.43 -1.07 -15.94
CA ALA A 345 -7.32 0.00 -16.42
C ALA A 345 -8.82 -0.28 -16.13
N ALA A 346 -9.32 0.08 -14.95
CA ALA A 346 -10.00 1.35 -14.67
C ALA A 346 -11.30 1.61 -15.48
N ARG A 347 -12.45 1.63 -14.77
CA ARG A 347 -13.41 2.75 -14.79
C ARG A 347 -14.49 2.66 -13.69
N ARG A 348 -14.48 3.66 -12.81
CA ARG A 348 -15.56 4.31 -12.04
C ARG A 348 -16.68 3.43 -11.46
N ALA A 349 -16.68 3.30 -10.13
CA ALA A 349 -17.90 3.26 -9.33
C ALA A 349 -17.86 4.39 -8.31
N ARG A 350 -18.84 5.29 -8.40
CA ARG A 350 -19.05 6.41 -7.47
C ARG A 350 -19.66 5.88 -6.17
N SER A 351 -19.28 6.53 -5.09
CA SER A 351 -19.82 6.41 -3.73
C SER A 351 -21.34 6.58 -3.70
N LEU A 352 -22.03 5.73 -2.93
CA LEU A 352 -23.30 6.07 -2.27
C LEU A 352 -23.33 5.49 -0.84
N PRO A 353 -24.14 6.09 0.05
CA PRO A 353 -23.98 6.07 1.51
C PRO A 353 -24.75 4.94 2.21
N ASN A 354 -24.48 4.83 3.52
CA ASN A 354 -25.10 4.05 4.60
C ASN A 354 -26.27 3.11 4.26
N ALA A 355 -26.10 1.87 4.70
CA ALA A 355 -27.10 0.81 4.71
C ALA A 355 -28.25 1.15 5.66
N GLU A 356 -29.37 1.58 5.09
CA GLU A 356 -30.69 1.45 5.70
C GLU A 356 -31.18 0.01 5.50
N VAL A 357 -31.59 -0.61 6.60
CA VAL A 357 -32.25 -1.92 6.64
C VAL A 357 -33.59 -1.80 5.91
N LEU A 358 -33.68 -2.30 4.67
CA LEU A 358 -34.94 -2.35 3.92
C LEU A 358 -35.12 -3.72 3.26
N GLY A 359 -36.03 -4.50 3.85
CA GLY A 359 -37.14 -5.16 3.16
C GLY A 359 -36.80 -6.22 2.12
N GLN A 360 -37.00 -7.47 2.50
CA GLN A 360 -37.10 -8.63 1.62
C GLN A 360 -38.07 -8.41 0.45
N ASN A 361 -37.60 -8.65 -0.77
CA ASN A 361 -38.41 -9.13 -1.89
C ASN A 361 -37.46 -9.75 -2.94
N GLY A 362 -37.34 -11.08 -2.90
CA GLY A 362 -36.30 -11.87 -3.56
C GLY A 362 -36.40 -11.89 -5.08
N GLY A 363 -35.48 -11.18 -5.74
CA GLY A 363 -35.05 -11.52 -7.09
C GLY A 363 -33.89 -12.50 -6.97
N MET A 364 -34.04 -13.72 -7.48
CA MET A 364 -32.90 -14.65 -7.52
C MET A 364 -31.82 -14.08 -8.44
N CYS A 365 -30.57 -14.18 -7.99
CA CYS A 365 -29.39 -13.67 -8.66
C CYS A 365 -29.22 -14.32 -10.04
N GLY A 366 -29.01 -13.49 -11.06
CA GLY A 366 -29.01 -13.90 -12.47
C GLY A 366 -27.72 -13.60 -13.21
N ARG A 367 -26.74 -12.94 -12.57
CA ARG A 367 -25.40 -12.71 -13.10
C ARG A 367 -24.38 -12.67 -11.97
N TYR A 368 -23.14 -13.09 -12.24
CA TYR A 368 -22.08 -13.07 -11.24
C TYR A 368 -20.69 -12.77 -11.84
N VAL A 369 -19.72 -12.60 -10.95
CA VAL A 369 -18.33 -12.26 -11.27
C VAL A 369 -17.44 -13.48 -11.06
N MET A 370 -16.69 -13.84 -12.10
CA MET A 370 -15.63 -14.85 -12.11
C MET A 370 -14.37 -14.26 -12.73
N SER A 371 -13.55 -13.55 -11.95
CA SER A 371 -12.33 -12.89 -12.47
C SER A 371 -11.02 -13.60 -12.11
N ARG A 372 -11.09 -14.69 -11.34
CA ARG A 372 -9.92 -15.50 -10.97
C ARG A 372 -9.41 -16.35 -12.14
N ALA A 373 -8.09 -16.50 -12.21
CA ALA A 373 -7.45 -17.44 -13.12
C ALA A 373 -7.65 -18.90 -12.65
N THR A 374 -7.63 -19.86 -13.57
CA THR A 374 -7.81 -21.29 -13.26
C THR A 374 -6.83 -21.79 -12.21
N GLY A 375 -5.54 -21.39 -12.29
CA GLY A 375 -4.53 -21.78 -11.30
C GLY A 375 -4.82 -21.28 -9.87
N ASP A 376 -5.44 -20.10 -9.75
CA ASP A 376 -5.91 -19.60 -8.44
C ASP A 376 -7.05 -20.47 -7.87
N LEU A 377 -7.91 -21.02 -8.73
CA LEU A 377 -9.00 -21.88 -8.31
C LEU A 377 -8.49 -23.27 -7.90
N LEU A 378 -7.60 -23.87 -8.70
CA LEU A 378 -6.98 -25.17 -8.39
C LEU A 378 -6.26 -25.13 -7.04
N SER A 379 -5.41 -24.12 -6.84
CA SER A 379 -4.68 -23.94 -5.58
C SER A 379 -5.58 -23.66 -4.38
N TYR A 380 -6.64 -22.85 -4.56
CA TYR A 380 -7.54 -22.48 -3.47
C TYR A 380 -8.42 -23.64 -3.01
N PHE A 381 -8.88 -24.49 -3.93
CA PHE A 381 -9.77 -25.60 -3.62
C PHE A 381 -9.04 -26.93 -3.42
N HIS A 382 -7.70 -26.94 -3.52
CA HIS A 382 -6.90 -28.17 -3.56
C HIS A 382 -7.48 -29.16 -4.59
N ALA A 383 -7.78 -28.64 -5.78
CA ALA A 383 -8.39 -29.39 -6.86
C ALA A 383 -7.34 -29.74 -7.92
N ASP A 384 -7.49 -30.92 -8.50
CA ASP A 384 -6.71 -31.41 -9.62
C ASP A 384 -7.12 -30.73 -10.94
N GLU A 385 -6.29 -30.94 -11.96
CA GLU A 385 -6.28 -30.22 -13.24
C GLU A 385 -7.67 -30.02 -13.88
N ALA A 386 -7.82 -28.89 -14.55
CA ALA A 386 -9.07 -28.48 -15.16
C ALA A 386 -9.49 -29.41 -16.30
N GLU A 387 -10.65 -30.06 -16.17
CA GLU A 387 -11.28 -30.78 -17.28
C GLU A 387 -12.05 -29.78 -18.17
N GLY A 388 -11.48 -29.48 -19.34
CA GLY A 388 -12.04 -28.57 -20.35
C GLY A 388 -11.28 -27.23 -20.47
N THR A 389 -11.64 -26.42 -21.48
CA THR A 389 -11.03 -25.11 -21.68
C THR A 389 -11.71 -24.07 -20.79
N ALA A 390 -10.97 -23.54 -19.81
CA ALA A 390 -11.51 -22.54 -18.90
C ALA A 390 -11.84 -21.22 -19.63
N PRO A 391 -13.01 -20.62 -19.37
CA PRO A 391 -13.35 -19.32 -19.92
C PRO A 391 -12.42 -18.22 -19.35
N PRO A 392 -12.20 -17.12 -20.09
CA PRO A 392 -11.43 -16.00 -19.57
C PRO A 392 -12.14 -15.35 -18.37
N PRO A 393 -11.40 -14.60 -17.53
CA PRO A 393 -11.97 -13.76 -16.48
C PRO A 393 -13.16 -12.92 -16.99
N SER A 394 -14.31 -13.03 -16.32
CA SER A 394 -15.54 -12.33 -16.68
C SER A 394 -16.19 -11.67 -15.45
N TRP A 395 -16.46 -10.38 -15.58
CA TRP A 395 -17.24 -9.61 -14.60
C TRP A 395 -18.74 -9.65 -14.89
N ASN A 396 -19.18 -10.48 -15.81
CA ASN A 396 -20.54 -10.43 -16.30
C ASN A 396 -21.07 -11.80 -16.74
N VAL A 397 -20.68 -12.86 -16.02
CA VAL A 397 -21.10 -14.23 -16.31
C VAL A 397 -22.62 -14.28 -16.33
N ALA A 398 -23.16 -14.79 -17.42
CA ALA A 398 -24.58 -14.84 -17.72
C ALA A 398 -25.10 -16.28 -17.67
N PRO A 399 -26.42 -16.47 -17.51
CA PRO A 399 -27.02 -17.78 -17.65
C PRO A 399 -26.66 -18.38 -19.01
N THR A 400 -26.42 -19.68 -19.01
CA THR A 400 -25.96 -20.48 -20.15
C THR A 400 -24.53 -20.21 -20.63
N ASP A 401 -23.76 -19.34 -19.99
CA ASP A 401 -22.30 -19.27 -20.21
C ASP A 401 -21.61 -20.50 -19.61
N ASP A 402 -20.41 -20.81 -20.10
CA ASP A 402 -19.54 -21.80 -19.47
C ASP A 402 -18.78 -21.15 -18.30
N MET A 403 -18.65 -21.89 -17.20
CA MET A 403 -17.97 -21.43 -15.98
C MET A 403 -17.24 -22.58 -15.26
N PRO A 404 -16.19 -22.26 -14.50
CA PRO A 404 -15.56 -23.23 -13.63
C PRO A 404 -16.50 -23.62 -12.47
N ILE A 405 -16.54 -24.90 -12.17
CA ILE A 405 -17.15 -25.47 -10.97
C ILE A 405 -16.15 -26.40 -10.29
N ILE A 406 -16.24 -26.54 -8.97
CA ILE A 406 -15.45 -27.50 -8.21
C ILE A 406 -16.37 -28.64 -7.82
N ALA A 407 -15.98 -29.86 -8.15
CA ALA A 407 -16.77 -31.01 -7.80
C ALA A 407 -15.89 -32.12 -7.24
N GLU A 408 -16.37 -32.74 -6.17
CA GLU A 408 -15.69 -33.81 -5.47
C GLU A 408 -16.24 -35.15 -5.93
N ARG A 409 -15.35 -36.13 -6.10
CA ARG A 409 -15.69 -37.50 -6.44
C ARG A 409 -14.92 -38.46 -5.55
N GLU A 410 -15.58 -39.51 -5.12
CA GLU A 410 -14.97 -40.59 -4.36
C GLU A 410 -14.14 -41.49 -5.30
N SER A 411 -12.84 -41.58 -5.05
CA SER A 411 -11.87 -42.47 -5.69
C SER A 411 -11.45 -43.59 -4.73
N ASP A 412 -10.79 -44.63 -5.23
CA ASP A 412 -10.22 -45.69 -4.39
C ASP A 412 -9.12 -45.15 -3.45
N ASP A 413 -8.46 -44.04 -3.82
CA ASP A 413 -7.45 -43.33 -3.03
C ASP A 413 -8.00 -42.21 -2.11
N GLY A 414 -9.34 -42.09 -2.01
CA GLY A 414 -10.02 -41.05 -1.22
C GLY A 414 -10.79 -40.01 -2.05
N PRO A 415 -11.28 -38.93 -1.43
CA PRO A 415 -12.05 -37.89 -2.12
C PRO A 415 -11.16 -37.05 -3.04
N GLU A 416 -11.41 -37.14 -4.34
CA GLU A 416 -10.72 -36.40 -5.39
C GLU A 416 -11.53 -35.15 -5.78
N ARG A 417 -10.92 -33.97 -5.67
CA ARG A 417 -11.54 -32.70 -6.07
C ARG A 417 -11.03 -32.31 -7.44
N ARG A 418 -11.95 -32.04 -8.37
CA ARG A 418 -11.60 -31.57 -9.72
C ARG A 418 -12.26 -30.26 -10.05
N LEU A 419 -11.55 -29.41 -10.77
CA LEU A 419 -12.13 -28.26 -11.43
C LEU A 419 -12.68 -28.69 -12.79
N LEU A 420 -13.97 -28.46 -13.00
CA LEU A 420 -14.66 -28.80 -14.25
C LEU A 420 -15.21 -27.53 -14.89
N ILE A 421 -15.23 -27.49 -16.21
CA ILE A 421 -15.97 -26.45 -16.94
C ILE A 421 -17.39 -26.94 -17.21
N ALA A 422 -18.37 -26.16 -16.76
CA ALA A 422 -19.79 -26.51 -16.88
C ALA A 422 -20.60 -25.31 -17.38
N ARG A 423 -21.74 -25.59 -18.02
CA ARG A 423 -22.66 -24.56 -18.52
C ARG A 423 -23.67 -24.13 -17.45
N TRP A 424 -23.94 -22.83 -17.31
CA TRP A 424 -24.86 -22.32 -16.29
C TRP A 424 -26.32 -22.59 -16.63
N GLY A 425 -26.82 -23.74 -16.20
CA GLY A 425 -28.22 -24.12 -16.30
C GLY A 425 -28.40 -25.64 -16.18
N LEU A 426 -29.23 -26.10 -15.26
CA LEU A 426 -29.46 -27.53 -15.07
C LEU A 426 -30.29 -28.10 -16.22
N VAL A 427 -29.78 -29.15 -16.86
CA VAL A 427 -30.58 -30.02 -17.73
C VAL A 427 -30.92 -31.30 -16.95
N PRO A 428 -32.20 -31.52 -16.57
CA PRO A 428 -32.61 -32.75 -15.91
C PRO A 428 -32.37 -33.96 -16.80
N SER A 429 -32.10 -35.13 -16.21
CA SER A 429 -31.75 -36.34 -16.98
C SER A 429 -32.88 -36.88 -17.87
N TRP A 430 -34.12 -36.46 -17.64
CA TRP A 430 -35.30 -36.82 -18.42
C TRP A 430 -35.59 -35.84 -19.57
N ALA A 431 -34.89 -34.70 -19.61
CA ALA A 431 -35.15 -33.67 -20.60
C ALA A 431 -34.38 -33.97 -21.90
N ASN A 432 -35.10 -34.02 -23.01
CA ASN A 432 -34.52 -34.24 -24.35
C ASN A 432 -33.95 -32.95 -24.96
N ASP A 433 -34.33 -31.77 -24.46
CA ASP A 433 -33.87 -30.47 -24.94
C ASP A 433 -33.01 -29.75 -23.89
N THR A 434 -31.79 -29.39 -24.28
CA THR A 434 -30.83 -28.64 -23.45
C THR A 434 -31.29 -27.21 -23.14
N LYS A 435 -32.18 -26.62 -23.95
CA LYS A 435 -32.72 -25.26 -23.73
C LYS A 435 -33.44 -25.11 -22.40
N ILE A 436 -33.94 -26.21 -21.83
CA ILE A 436 -34.56 -26.21 -20.49
C ILE A 436 -33.61 -25.65 -19.42
N GLY A 437 -32.28 -25.79 -19.62
CA GLY A 437 -31.27 -25.29 -18.69
C GLY A 437 -31.35 -23.79 -18.44
N SER A 438 -31.72 -22.99 -19.45
CA SER A 438 -31.90 -21.54 -19.31
C SER A 438 -32.99 -21.15 -18.30
N ARG A 439 -33.94 -22.06 -18.04
CA ARG A 439 -35.03 -21.87 -17.07
C ARG A 439 -34.69 -22.41 -15.68
N LEU A 440 -33.61 -23.18 -15.56
CA LEU A 440 -33.20 -23.89 -14.34
C LEU A 440 -31.81 -23.43 -13.90
N ILE A 441 -31.66 -22.12 -13.78
CA ILE A 441 -30.38 -21.44 -13.44
C ILE A 441 -30.17 -21.31 -11.93
N ASN A 442 -31.25 -21.41 -11.16
CA ASN A 442 -31.28 -21.29 -9.70
C ASN A 442 -32.17 -22.40 -9.12
N ALA A 443 -31.80 -22.90 -7.94
CA ALA A 443 -32.53 -23.92 -7.20
C ALA A 443 -32.77 -23.43 -5.76
N ARG A 444 -34.04 -23.31 -5.36
CA ARG A 444 -34.44 -22.86 -4.02
C ARG A 444 -34.10 -23.92 -2.98
N SER A 445 -33.38 -23.53 -1.93
CA SER A 445 -32.91 -24.44 -0.86
C SER A 445 -34.06 -25.17 -0.18
N GLU A 446 -35.20 -24.51 -0.02
CA GLU A 446 -36.37 -25.00 0.71
C GLU A 446 -37.08 -26.14 -0.01
N THR A 447 -36.93 -26.26 -1.35
CA THR A 447 -37.68 -27.22 -2.18
C THR A 447 -36.80 -28.06 -3.10
N ILE A 448 -35.48 -27.97 -2.93
CA ILE A 448 -34.51 -28.61 -3.84
C ILE A 448 -34.61 -30.14 -3.82
N LEU A 449 -34.99 -30.73 -2.69
CA LEU A 449 -35.12 -32.17 -2.51
C LEU A 449 -36.46 -32.71 -3.01
N ASP A 450 -37.49 -31.87 -3.14
CA ASP A 450 -38.83 -32.29 -3.56
C ASP A 450 -38.99 -32.22 -5.09
N LYS A 451 -38.40 -31.19 -5.71
CA LYS A 451 -38.55 -30.89 -7.13
C LYS A 451 -37.91 -31.99 -8.01
N PRO A 452 -38.66 -32.64 -8.93
CA PRO A 452 -38.13 -33.71 -9.80
C PRO A 452 -36.93 -33.29 -10.65
N ALA A 453 -36.85 -32.00 -11.02
CA ALA A 453 -35.72 -31.45 -11.75
C ALA A 453 -34.41 -31.53 -10.93
N PHE A 454 -34.45 -31.23 -9.63
CA PHE A 454 -33.26 -31.02 -8.80
C PHE A 454 -32.93 -32.20 -7.87
N ARG A 455 -33.93 -32.95 -7.37
CA ARG A 455 -33.76 -33.93 -6.27
C ARG A 455 -32.61 -34.92 -6.47
N LYS A 456 -32.48 -35.49 -7.68
CA LYS A 456 -31.41 -36.45 -8.00
C LYS A 456 -30.03 -35.77 -8.05
N ALA A 457 -29.97 -34.53 -8.55
CA ALA A 457 -28.74 -33.76 -8.64
C ALA A 457 -28.26 -33.28 -7.26
N ALA A 458 -29.18 -32.84 -6.41
CA ALA A 458 -28.88 -32.37 -5.05
C ALA A 458 -28.21 -33.44 -4.18
N VAL A 459 -28.63 -34.70 -4.35
CA VAL A 459 -28.05 -35.83 -3.60
C VAL A 459 -26.73 -36.30 -4.21
N LYS A 460 -26.66 -36.48 -5.53
CA LYS A 460 -25.52 -37.19 -6.18
C LYS A 460 -24.48 -36.29 -6.84
N ARG A 461 -24.81 -35.04 -7.15
CA ARG A 461 -24.04 -34.19 -8.09
C ARG A 461 -23.88 -32.77 -7.55
N ARG A 462 -23.49 -32.65 -6.29
CA ARG A 462 -23.16 -31.37 -5.66
C ARG A 462 -21.87 -30.82 -6.26
N ALA A 463 -21.83 -29.52 -6.47
CA ALA A 463 -20.65 -28.80 -6.92
C ALA A 463 -20.63 -27.42 -6.26
N LEU A 464 -19.44 -26.86 -6.08
CA LEU A 464 -19.24 -25.48 -5.69
C LEU A 464 -19.09 -24.64 -6.95
N VAL A 465 -19.73 -23.47 -6.95
CA VAL A 465 -19.53 -22.45 -7.98
C VAL A 465 -18.69 -21.36 -7.35
N PRO A 466 -17.42 -21.23 -7.74
CA PRO A 466 -16.63 -20.09 -7.34
C PRO A 466 -17.34 -18.81 -7.82
N ALA A 467 -17.37 -17.76 -7.01
CA ALA A 467 -17.89 -16.46 -7.39
C ALA A 467 -17.26 -15.38 -6.50
N GLU A 468 -16.96 -14.22 -7.07
CA GLU A 468 -16.44 -13.07 -6.32
C GLU A 468 -17.53 -12.08 -5.89
N GLY A 469 -18.69 -12.15 -6.55
CA GLY A 469 -19.85 -11.32 -6.26
C GLY A 469 -20.94 -11.59 -7.29
N TYR A 470 -22.14 -11.05 -7.04
CA TYR A 470 -23.28 -11.21 -7.94
C TYR A 470 -24.06 -9.91 -8.14
N TYR A 471 -24.89 -9.90 -9.17
CA TYR A 471 -25.76 -8.78 -9.51
C TYR A 471 -27.23 -9.12 -9.21
N GLU A 472 -27.90 -8.17 -8.57
CA GLU A 472 -29.36 -8.12 -8.44
C GLU A 472 -29.88 -6.84 -9.07
N TRP A 473 -31.07 -6.91 -9.67
CA TRP A 473 -31.76 -5.73 -10.18
C TRP A 473 -32.82 -5.29 -9.19
N ARG A 474 -32.64 -4.12 -8.57
CA ARG A 474 -33.70 -3.52 -7.76
C ARG A 474 -34.68 -2.79 -8.67
N ARG A 475 -35.97 -3.09 -8.49
CA ARG A 475 -37.06 -2.35 -9.13
C ARG A 475 -37.43 -1.18 -8.24
N HIS A 476 -37.22 0.04 -8.72
CA HIS A 476 -37.78 1.23 -8.08
C HIS A 476 -39.15 1.53 -8.67
N ARG A 477 -40.16 1.72 -7.81
CA ARG A 477 -41.49 2.18 -8.22
C ARG A 477 -41.47 3.71 -8.26
N THR A 478 -41.12 4.29 -9.40
CA THR A 478 -41.48 5.69 -9.68
C THR A 478 -42.93 5.73 -10.17
N GLY A 479 -43.62 6.86 -10.03
CA GLY A 479 -45.07 7.01 -10.26
C GLY A 479 -45.59 6.48 -11.60
N ARG A 480 -46.94 6.43 -11.73
CA ARG A 480 -47.73 5.85 -12.83
C ARG A 480 -46.95 5.69 -14.15
N ARG A 481 -46.50 4.46 -14.41
CA ARG A 481 -46.02 3.89 -15.71
C ARG A 481 -44.53 3.89 -16.07
N SER A 482 -43.57 4.08 -15.17
CA SER A 482 -42.15 3.78 -15.50
C SER A 482 -41.47 2.88 -14.48
N ARG A 483 -40.94 1.72 -14.93
CA ARG A 483 -40.12 0.80 -14.12
C ARG A 483 -38.65 1.02 -14.50
N THR A 484 -37.87 1.67 -13.64
CA THR A 484 -36.41 1.74 -13.78
C THR A 484 -35.77 0.64 -12.94
N SER A 485 -35.00 -0.25 -13.58
CA SER A 485 -34.19 -1.26 -12.89
C SER A 485 -32.77 -0.76 -12.68
N SER A 486 -32.31 -0.68 -11.44
CA SER A 486 -30.91 -0.37 -11.10
C SER A 486 -30.14 -1.65 -10.83
N ILE A 487 -28.89 -1.75 -11.33
CA ILE A 487 -27.98 -2.85 -11.00
C ILE A 487 -27.42 -2.59 -9.60
N GLN A 488 -27.60 -3.54 -8.69
CA GLN A 488 -26.93 -3.56 -7.41
C GLN A 488 -25.95 -4.73 -7.37
N THR A 489 -24.67 -4.44 -7.23
CA THR A 489 -23.66 -5.46 -6.93
C THR A 489 -23.76 -5.81 -5.46
N ARG A 490 -24.03 -7.07 -5.13
CA ARG A 490 -23.87 -7.59 -3.77
C ARG A 490 -22.59 -8.42 -3.72
N MET A 491 -21.61 -7.91 -2.98
CA MET A 491 -20.41 -8.65 -2.61
C MET A 491 -20.65 -9.28 -1.25
N THR A 492 -21.07 -10.55 -1.25
CA THR A 492 -21.16 -11.34 -0.01
C THR A 492 -20.03 -12.35 -0.03
N CYS A 493 -19.09 -12.21 0.90
CA CYS A 493 -18.00 -13.16 1.11
C CYS A 493 -18.59 -14.48 1.64
N TRP A 494 -18.91 -15.42 0.76
CA TRP A 494 -19.34 -16.75 1.18
C TRP A 494 -18.11 -17.58 1.56
N ARG A 495 -17.92 -17.76 2.86
CA ARG A 495 -17.11 -18.84 3.43
C ARG A 495 -17.98 -20.09 3.43
N LEU A 496 -17.81 -20.96 2.43
CA LEU A 496 -18.46 -22.26 2.42
C LEU A 496 -17.80 -23.15 3.48
N ARG A 497 -18.58 -23.51 4.49
CA ARG A 497 -18.20 -24.44 5.57
C ARG A 497 -18.59 -25.84 5.10
N ASP A 498 -17.65 -26.77 5.16
CA ASP A 498 -17.84 -28.18 4.80
C ASP A 498 -18.98 -28.84 5.59
N SER A 499 -19.81 -29.61 4.89
CA SER A 499 -20.59 -30.70 5.48
C SER A 499 -21.04 -31.72 4.41
N MET A 500 -20.31 -32.85 4.42
CA MET A 500 -20.74 -34.26 4.31
C MET A 500 -21.25 -34.92 3.00
N SER A 501 -20.70 -36.15 2.88
CA SER A 501 -21.22 -37.49 2.52
C SER A 501 -21.53 -37.93 1.07
N SER A 502 -20.66 -38.87 0.65
CA SER A 502 -20.72 -40.11 -0.15
C SER A 502 -21.69 -40.28 -1.34
N GLY A 503 -21.13 -40.85 -2.42
CA GLY A 503 -21.89 -41.42 -3.53
C GLY A 503 -21.16 -41.42 -4.89
N ARG A 504 -20.51 -42.54 -5.23
CA ARG A 504 -19.93 -42.85 -6.56
C ARG A 504 -20.90 -42.63 -7.73
N THR A 505 -20.51 -41.92 -8.80
CA THR A 505 -20.97 -42.15 -10.20
C THR A 505 -20.13 -41.42 -11.28
N ARG A 506 -20.11 -42.01 -12.49
CA ARG A 506 -19.37 -41.69 -13.75
C ARG A 506 -19.79 -40.37 -14.47
N PRO A 507 -19.11 -39.90 -15.54
CA PRO A 507 -19.01 -38.48 -15.89
C PRO A 507 -20.19 -38.02 -16.75
N PHE A 508 -21.06 -37.13 -16.27
CA PHE A 508 -21.87 -36.25 -17.12
C PHE A 508 -22.47 -35.08 -16.31
N ARG A 509 -22.33 -33.87 -16.88
CA ARG A 509 -22.98 -32.55 -16.67
C ARG A 509 -23.64 -32.30 -15.28
N ARG A 510 -23.05 -31.38 -14.52
CA ARG A 510 -23.28 -31.12 -13.07
C ARG A 510 -23.95 -29.76 -12.80
N THR A 511 -24.51 -29.57 -11.60
CA THR A 511 -25.47 -28.50 -11.28
C THR A 511 -25.13 -27.75 -10.00
N ILE A 512 -25.57 -26.49 -9.96
CA ILE A 512 -25.35 -25.49 -8.92
C ILE A 512 -26.47 -25.52 -7.88
N ARG A 513 -26.09 -25.44 -6.60
CA ARG A 513 -26.99 -25.10 -5.49
C ARG A 513 -26.92 -23.59 -5.24
N THR A 514 -28.05 -22.91 -5.22
CA THR A 514 -28.15 -21.48 -4.89
C THR A 514 -29.08 -21.31 -3.70
N ASP A 515 -28.55 -21.43 -2.48
CA ASP A 515 -29.28 -20.96 -1.31
C ASP A 515 -29.32 -19.41 -1.40
N GLY A 516 -30.47 -18.82 -1.06
CA GLY A 516 -30.81 -17.43 -1.37
C GLY A 516 -29.66 -16.41 -1.33
N CYS A 517 -29.52 -15.67 -2.44
CA CYS A 517 -29.10 -14.27 -2.34
C CYS A 517 -30.17 -13.49 -1.52
#